data_AF-A0A8W8MXV7-F1
#
_entry.id   AF-A0A8W8MXV7-F1
#
_cell.length_a   1.000
_cell.length_b   1.000
_cell.length_c   1.000
_cell.angle_alpha   90.00
_cell.angle_beta   90.00
_cell.angle_gamma   90.00
#
_symmetry.space_group_name_H-M   'P 1'
#
loop_
_entity.id
_entity.type
_entity.pdbx_description
1 polymer ?
#
loop_
_entity_poly.entity_id
_entity_poly.type
_entity_poly.pdbx_seq_one_letter_code
_entity_poly.pdbx_strand_id
1 'polypeptide(L)'
;MSLSKQFKKLAVSCLIHNARVFSTSGCRLSNTLLHRTVNRHRQIKGGAADYQDNEEDASDDTGVRGVDLHIQMDGKPKPQKEVDTFKEKYPDFLPRTDRACRRDYVLEMLHRRDMFRRRQNLSIPEFYVGSIVSVTVTDPYSPTKENRFVGICIQRQFSGLSHTFTLRNIIYGQGIEIKYDLYNPNILKIECLKTEKRLDPELLYLRDCPPEFSTFPLDMEKVPAPKGKDVPINDVKIPLNKPPWLERWERRKDLKGITGNDRRLTYRQKKRAVLSEKPWLENDIMLEYRRSLRDDEVQHIKGVVEKFLEREQRRKEEAEKEMAEES
;
A
#
# COMPACT_ATOMS: atom_id res chain seq x y z
N MET A 1 0.01 -13.99 53.46
CA MET A 1 0.25 -15.44 53.57
C MET A 1 -0.81 -16.15 52.72
N SER A 2 -0.56 -16.36 51.42
CA SER A 2 -0.16 -17.65 50.83
C SER A 2 -1.11 -18.80 51.18
N LEU A 3 -2.06 -19.08 50.28
CA LEU A 3 -2.74 -20.37 50.19
C LEU A 3 -2.37 -21.00 48.85
N SER A 4 -1.17 -21.58 48.87
CA SER A 4 -0.67 -22.48 47.85
C SER A 4 -1.08 -23.92 48.18
N LYS A 5 -1.35 -24.71 47.13
CA LYS A 5 -1.25 -26.18 47.06
C LYS A 5 -2.40 -27.00 47.65
N GLN A 6 -3.24 -27.50 46.74
CA GLN A 6 -3.83 -28.86 46.66
C GLN A 6 -4.70 -28.80 45.39
N PHE A 7 -4.38 -29.47 44.29
CA PHE A 7 -4.62 -30.90 44.08
C PHE A 7 -3.76 -31.40 42.92
N LYS A 8 -3.04 -32.51 43.14
CA LYS A 8 -2.34 -33.28 42.11
C LYS A 8 -3.04 -34.63 41.99
N LYS A 9 -3.21 -35.05 40.72
CA LYS A 9 -3.31 -36.44 40.24
C LYS A 9 -4.63 -37.19 40.45
N LEU A 10 -5.37 -37.31 39.35
CA LEU A 10 -5.94 -38.58 38.92
C LEU A 10 -5.50 -38.81 37.48
N ALA A 11 -4.92 -39.97 37.23
CA ALA A 11 -4.48 -40.46 35.94
C ALA A 11 -5.24 -41.76 35.66
N VAL A 12 -5.48 -42.03 34.37
CA VAL A 12 -5.33 -43.32 33.65
C VAL A 12 -6.43 -43.51 32.58
N SER A 13 -5.93 -43.56 31.33
CA SER A 13 -6.32 -44.34 30.12
C SER A 13 -7.73 -44.15 29.52
N CYS A 14 -7.88 -43.73 28.26
CA CYS A 14 -7.63 -44.37 26.94
C CYS A 14 -8.97 -44.76 26.28
N LEU A 15 -9.38 -44.06 25.21
CA LEU A 15 -9.54 -44.62 23.85
C LEU A 15 -10.28 -43.62 22.92
N ILE A 16 -9.49 -43.05 22.01
CA ILE A 16 -9.70 -42.86 20.55
C ILE A 16 -11.11 -42.44 20.07
N HIS A 17 -11.23 -41.21 19.53
CA HIS A 17 -11.36 -40.97 18.08
C HIS A 17 -11.33 -39.47 17.72
N ASN A 18 -10.57 -39.16 16.66
CA ASN A 18 -10.57 -37.96 15.82
C ASN A 18 -10.02 -36.63 16.39
N ALA A 19 -8.69 -36.57 16.52
CA ALA A 19 -7.94 -35.32 16.40
C ALA A 19 -6.82 -35.48 15.35
N ARG A 20 -6.93 -34.73 14.25
CA ARG A 20 -5.90 -34.65 13.21
C ARG A 20 -4.86 -33.62 13.65
N VAL A 21 -3.83 -34.08 14.35
CA VAL A 21 -2.62 -33.29 14.64
C VAL A 21 -1.70 -33.39 13.43
N PHE A 22 -1.42 -32.26 12.76
CA PHE A 22 -0.34 -32.20 11.78
C PHE A 22 0.98 -31.90 12.50
N SER A 23 1.81 -32.94 12.57
CA SER A 23 3.22 -32.92 12.97
C SER A 23 4.03 -32.02 12.06
N THR A 24 4.76 -31.06 12.64
CA THR A 24 5.88 -30.37 11.99
C THR A 24 7.11 -31.26 12.05
N SER A 25 7.19 -32.24 11.17
CA SER A 25 8.43 -32.93 10.82
C SER A 25 8.89 -32.44 9.45
N GLY A 26 10.15 -31.99 9.40
CA GLY A 26 10.72 -31.27 8.27
C GLY A 26 10.63 -32.00 6.94
N CYS A 27 10.32 -31.23 5.90
CA CYS A 27 10.68 -31.55 4.53
C CYS A 27 11.40 -30.33 3.95
N ARG A 28 12.73 -30.44 3.88
CA ARG A 28 13.55 -29.66 2.96
C ARG A 28 13.12 -30.05 1.55
N LEU A 29 12.25 -29.26 0.92
CA LEU A 29 12.07 -29.32 -0.52
C LEU A 29 13.15 -28.45 -1.15
N SER A 30 14.24 -29.11 -1.48
CA SER A 30 15.20 -28.67 -2.49
C SER A 30 14.47 -28.48 -3.81
N ASN A 31 14.26 -27.23 -4.23
CA ASN A 31 13.92 -26.93 -5.62
C ASN A 31 15.20 -27.05 -6.47
N THR A 32 15.53 -28.28 -6.80
CA THR A 32 16.38 -28.62 -7.95
C THR A 32 15.49 -29.28 -9.00
N LEU A 33 15.71 -28.87 -10.25
CA LEU A 33 15.15 -29.34 -11.52
C LEU A 33 13.83 -28.71 -11.99
N LEU A 34 13.98 -27.78 -12.93
CA LEU A 34 13.50 -27.78 -14.33
C LEU A 34 13.69 -26.32 -14.81
N HIS A 35 14.66 -25.95 -15.64
CA HIS A 35 14.96 -26.46 -16.97
C HIS A 35 16.45 -26.24 -17.29
N ARG A 36 17.13 -27.29 -17.76
CA ARG A 36 18.33 -27.14 -18.58
C ARG A 36 17.89 -26.59 -19.93
N THR A 37 18.26 -25.36 -20.24
CA THR A 37 18.52 -24.94 -21.62
C THR A 37 19.98 -24.50 -21.68
N VAL A 38 20.79 -25.33 -22.32
CA VAL A 38 22.17 -24.99 -22.65
C VAL A 38 22.10 -23.96 -23.78
N ASN A 39 22.10 -22.67 -23.44
CA ASN A 39 22.41 -21.65 -24.42
C ASN A 39 23.93 -21.53 -24.51
N ARG A 40 24.51 -22.33 -25.41
CA ARG A 40 25.84 -22.04 -25.99
C ARG A 40 25.74 -20.67 -26.66
N HIS A 41 26.27 -19.64 -26.00
CA HIS A 41 26.59 -18.40 -26.71
C HIS A 41 27.72 -18.72 -27.69
N ARG A 42 27.34 -18.83 -28.97
CA ARG A 42 28.25 -18.79 -30.10
C ARG A 42 28.84 -17.38 -30.09
N GLN A 43 30.16 -17.25 -29.93
CA GLN A 43 30.86 -16.00 -30.19
C GLN A 43 30.57 -15.58 -31.63
N ILE A 44 29.68 -14.62 -31.81
CA ILE A 44 29.59 -13.87 -33.05
C ILE A 44 30.70 -12.83 -32.96
N LYS A 45 31.76 -13.03 -33.74
CA LYS A 45 32.76 -12.00 -34.03
C LYS A 45 32.03 -10.90 -34.81
N GLY A 46 31.56 -9.87 -34.12
CA GLY A 46 31.14 -8.62 -34.74
C GLY A 46 32.40 -7.81 -35.04
N GLY A 47 32.70 -7.63 -36.33
CA GLY A 47 33.75 -6.72 -36.76
C GLY A 47 33.41 -5.30 -36.36
N ALA A 48 34.38 -4.62 -35.77
CA ALA A 48 34.38 -3.17 -35.65
C ALA A 48 34.39 -2.59 -37.08
N ALA A 49 33.34 -1.86 -37.44
CA ALA A 49 33.39 -0.94 -38.56
C ALA A 49 33.59 0.45 -37.96
N ASP A 50 34.77 1.00 -38.20
CA ASP A 50 35.18 2.34 -37.80
C ASP A 50 34.30 3.36 -38.53
N TYR A 51 33.49 4.11 -37.78
CA TYR A 51 32.86 5.32 -38.29
C TYR A 51 33.80 6.47 -37.96
N GLN A 52 34.48 6.99 -38.97
CA GLN A 52 35.34 8.17 -38.85
C GLN A 52 34.44 9.41 -38.87
N ASP A 53 34.45 10.16 -37.77
CA ASP A 53 33.90 11.51 -37.72
C ASP A 53 34.82 12.43 -38.55
N ASN A 54 34.32 12.92 -39.68
CA ASN A 54 34.91 14.07 -40.36
C ASN A 54 34.34 15.33 -39.72
N GLU A 55 35.17 16.01 -38.92
CA GLU A 55 34.96 17.41 -38.59
C GLU A 55 35.21 18.22 -39.87
N GLU A 56 34.16 18.81 -40.44
CA GLU A 56 34.28 19.87 -41.44
C GLU A 56 33.90 21.21 -40.79
N ASP A 57 34.79 22.17 -41.05
CA ASP A 57 34.88 23.48 -40.44
C ASP A 57 33.68 24.40 -40.69
N ALA A 58 33.51 25.33 -39.76
CA ALA A 58 32.50 26.38 -39.74
C ALA A 58 32.65 27.43 -40.87
N SER A 59 31.52 27.89 -41.42
CA SER A 59 31.29 29.30 -41.78
C SER A 59 29.82 29.61 -42.13
N ASP A 60 29.33 30.67 -41.49
CA ASP A 60 28.44 31.75 -41.96
C ASP A 60 26.91 31.56 -42.19
N ASP A 61 26.16 32.09 -41.21
CA ASP A 61 25.19 33.20 -41.32
C ASP A 61 24.02 33.13 -42.33
N THR A 62 22.79 33.02 -41.80
CA THR A 62 21.64 33.84 -42.23
C THR A 62 20.50 33.77 -41.21
N GLY A 63 20.10 34.93 -40.70
CA GLY A 63 19.06 35.08 -39.69
C GLY A 63 17.65 34.70 -40.18
N VAL A 64 16.96 33.91 -39.35
CA VAL A 64 15.50 33.76 -39.39
C VAL A 64 14.94 34.45 -38.16
N ARG A 65 14.10 35.46 -38.38
CA ARG A 65 13.35 36.19 -37.36
C ARG A 65 12.47 35.22 -36.58
N GLY A 66 12.92 34.86 -35.38
CA GLY A 66 12.12 34.16 -34.38
C GLY A 66 10.96 35.04 -33.97
N VAL A 67 9.74 34.58 -34.22
CA VAL A 67 8.54 35.18 -33.65
C VAL A 67 8.54 34.77 -32.19
N ASP A 68 8.86 35.69 -31.28
CA ASP A 68 8.77 35.46 -29.85
C ASP A 68 7.29 35.33 -29.45
N LEU A 69 6.75 34.11 -29.63
CA LEU A 69 5.50 33.70 -29.01
C LEU A 69 5.79 33.48 -27.52
N HIS A 70 5.71 34.58 -26.77
CA HIS A 70 5.66 34.55 -25.32
C HIS A 70 4.32 33.92 -24.89
N ILE A 71 4.23 32.59 -24.95
CA ILE A 71 3.09 31.85 -24.41
C ILE A 71 3.23 31.94 -22.89
N GLN A 72 2.42 32.80 -22.27
CA GLN A 72 2.21 32.78 -20.83
C GLN A 72 1.63 31.40 -20.46
N MET A 73 2.50 30.54 -19.93
CA MET A 73 2.11 29.25 -19.38
C MET A 73 1.39 29.51 -18.05
N ASP A 74 0.09 29.76 -18.09
CA ASP A 74 -0.75 29.64 -16.91
C ASP A 74 -0.58 28.22 -16.35
N GLY A 75 0.01 28.12 -15.16
CA GLY A 75 0.53 26.90 -14.57
C GLY A 75 -0.54 25.91 -14.12
N LYS A 76 -1.29 25.33 -15.06
CA LYS A 76 -2.08 24.13 -14.77
C LYS A 76 -1.13 22.98 -14.41
N PRO A 77 -1.40 22.22 -13.34
CA PRO A 77 -0.58 21.07 -12.99
C PRO A 77 -0.51 20.11 -14.18
N LYS A 78 0.67 19.54 -14.42
CA LYS A 78 0.87 18.54 -15.48
C LYS A 78 -0.17 17.42 -15.28
N PRO A 79 -0.86 16.95 -16.33
CA PRO A 79 -1.94 15.96 -16.24
C PRO A 79 -1.51 14.66 -15.53
N GLN A 80 -0.22 14.31 -15.63
CA GLN A 80 0.36 13.16 -14.93
C GLN A 80 0.28 13.28 -13.40
N LYS A 81 0.51 14.47 -12.83
CA LYS A 81 0.46 14.66 -11.38
C LYS A 81 -0.94 14.36 -10.84
N GLU A 82 -1.98 14.78 -11.55
CA GLU A 82 -3.36 14.52 -11.14
C GLU A 82 -3.75 13.04 -11.23
N VAL A 83 -3.20 12.34 -12.21
CA VAL A 83 -3.38 10.88 -12.36
C VAL A 83 -2.71 10.16 -11.20
N ASP A 84 -1.50 10.56 -10.82
CA ASP A 84 -0.77 9.94 -9.72
C ASP A 84 -1.43 10.22 -8.36
N THR A 85 -1.91 11.45 -8.13
CA THR A 85 -2.70 11.75 -6.91
C THR A 85 -3.98 10.93 -6.84
N PHE A 86 -4.66 10.70 -7.98
CA PHE A 86 -5.84 9.83 -8.04
C PHE A 86 -5.49 8.38 -7.69
N LYS A 87 -4.40 7.84 -8.23
CA LYS A 87 -3.95 6.46 -7.94
C LYS A 87 -3.70 6.24 -6.45
N GLU A 88 -3.08 7.22 -5.80
CA GLU A 88 -2.80 7.16 -4.36
C GLU A 88 -4.05 7.31 -3.50
N LYS A 89 -4.97 8.21 -3.90
CA LYS A 89 -6.22 8.49 -3.17
C LYS A 89 -7.17 7.29 -3.23
N TYR A 90 -7.31 6.71 -4.41
CA TYR A 90 -8.32 5.70 -4.76
C TYR A 90 -7.71 4.43 -5.38
N PRO A 91 -6.78 3.74 -4.70
CA PRO A 91 -6.17 2.51 -5.22
C PRO A 91 -7.16 1.35 -5.36
N ASP A 92 -8.30 1.41 -4.68
CA ASP A 92 -9.35 0.41 -4.72
C ASP A 92 -10.12 0.37 -6.06
N PHE A 93 -10.24 1.51 -6.74
CA PHE A 93 -10.92 1.57 -8.05
C PHE A 93 -10.04 1.12 -9.22
N LEU A 94 -8.73 1.09 -9.01
CA LEU A 94 -7.77 0.64 -10.01
C LEU A 94 -7.79 -0.89 -10.10
N PRO A 95 -7.87 -1.47 -11.31
CA PRO A 95 -7.80 -2.91 -11.47
C PRO A 95 -6.39 -3.44 -11.19
N ARG A 96 -6.32 -4.71 -10.77
CA ARG A 96 -5.06 -5.44 -10.65
C ARG A 96 -4.42 -5.64 -12.03
N THR A 97 -3.13 -5.37 -12.11
CA THR A 97 -2.32 -5.56 -13.32
C THR A 97 -1.46 -6.83 -13.29
N ASP A 98 -1.57 -7.63 -12.23
CA ASP A 98 -0.82 -8.88 -12.08
C ASP A 98 -1.15 -9.89 -13.18
N ARG A 99 -0.11 -10.51 -13.75
CA ARG A 99 -0.19 -11.53 -14.82
C ARG A 99 -1.09 -12.73 -14.47
N ALA A 100 -1.28 -13.00 -13.18
CA ALA A 100 -2.06 -14.14 -12.72
C ALA A 100 -3.56 -14.02 -13.01
N CYS A 101 -4.10 -12.80 -13.17
CA CYS A 101 -5.50 -12.59 -13.55
C CYS A 101 -5.59 -12.07 -14.99
N ARG A 102 -6.35 -12.79 -15.84
CA ARG A 102 -6.83 -12.22 -17.09
C ARG A 102 -7.82 -11.10 -16.73
N ARG A 103 -7.56 -9.87 -17.16
CA ARG A 103 -8.47 -8.74 -16.92
C ARG A 103 -9.79 -8.97 -17.64
N ASP A 104 -10.88 -8.67 -16.94
CA ASP A 104 -12.25 -8.74 -17.44
C ASP A 104 -12.95 -7.41 -17.16
N TYR A 105 -13.18 -6.63 -18.21
CA TYR A 105 -13.79 -5.30 -18.11
C TYR A 105 -15.22 -5.35 -17.57
N VAL A 106 -15.98 -6.41 -17.86
CA VAL A 106 -17.36 -6.57 -17.39
C VAL A 106 -17.37 -6.77 -15.88
N LEU A 107 -16.49 -7.65 -15.39
CA LEU A 107 -16.33 -7.87 -13.95
C LEU A 107 -15.92 -6.58 -13.23
N GLU A 108 -14.95 -5.83 -13.78
CA GLU A 108 -14.54 -4.56 -13.22
C GLU A 108 -15.67 -3.53 -13.18
N MET A 109 -16.47 -3.45 -14.25
CA MET A 109 -17.64 -2.56 -14.30
C MET A 109 -18.68 -2.93 -13.23
N LEU A 110 -18.97 -4.22 -13.05
CA LEU A 110 -19.90 -4.71 -12.02
C LEU A 110 -19.36 -4.42 -10.61
N HIS A 111 -18.09 -4.69 -10.35
CA HIS A 111 -17.46 -4.34 -9.07
C HIS A 111 -17.55 -2.84 -8.79
N ARG A 112 -17.26 -1.96 -9.78
CA ARG A 112 -17.39 -0.50 -9.60
C ARG A 112 -18.81 -0.08 -9.28
N ARG A 113 -19.80 -0.66 -9.99
CA ARG A 113 -21.22 -0.42 -9.72
C ARG A 113 -21.59 -0.75 -8.27
N ASP A 114 -21.13 -1.88 -7.76
CA ASP A 114 -21.40 -2.30 -6.37
C ASP A 114 -20.62 -1.50 -5.33
N MET A 115 -19.38 -1.12 -5.63
CA MET A 115 -18.59 -0.19 -4.81
C MET A 115 -19.30 1.15 -4.65
N PHE A 116 -19.87 1.70 -5.72
CA PHE A 116 -20.65 2.94 -5.67
C PHE A 116 -21.91 2.80 -4.82
N ARG A 117 -22.68 1.71 -4.99
CA ARG A 117 -23.85 1.43 -4.13
C ARG A 117 -23.47 1.37 -2.66
N ARG A 118 -22.36 0.71 -2.33
CA ARG A 118 -21.90 0.60 -0.93
C ARG A 118 -21.47 1.95 -0.37
N ARG A 119 -20.80 2.80 -1.16
CA ARG A 119 -20.36 4.16 -0.78
C ARG A 119 -21.52 5.15 -0.56
N GLN A 120 -22.67 4.93 -1.17
CA GLN A 120 -23.89 5.70 -0.88
C GLN A 120 -24.37 5.48 0.56
N ASN A 121 -24.20 4.26 1.06
CA ASN A 121 -24.65 3.89 2.41
C ASN A 121 -23.55 4.06 3.48
N LEU A 122 -22.27 4.08 3.09
CA LEU A 122 -21.13 4.24 4.00
C LEU A 122 -20.20 5.33 3.49
N SER A 123 -20.03 6.37 4.30
CA SER A 123 -19.04 7.41 4.05
C SER A 123 -17.63 6.88 4.29
N ILE A 124 -16.89 6.64 3.20
CA ILE A 124 -15.49 6.21 3.25
C ILE A 124 -14.59 7.46 3.09
N PRO A 125 -13.84 7.86 4.13
CA PRO A 125 -12.95 9.02 4.04
C PRO A 125 -11.71 8.72 3.20
N GLU A 126 -11.02 9.78 2.82
CA GLU A 126 -9.69 9.70 2.23
C GLU A 126 -8.64 9.41 3.31
N PHE A 127 -7.84 8.37 3.12
CA PHE A 127 -6.72 8.03 4.00
C PHE A 127 -5.63 7.29 3.23
N TYR A 128 -4.39 7.38 3.74
CA TYR A 128 -3.20 6.79 3.11
C TYR A 128 -2.52 5.81 4.06
N VAL A 129 -1.53 5.09 3.53
CA VAL A 129 -0.63 4.33 4.39
C VAL A 129 0.17 5.30 5.27
N GLY A 130 0.10 5.07 6.58
CA GLY A 130 0.62 5.98 7.61
C GLY A 130 -0.44 6.84 8.29
N SER A 131 -1.63 6.97 7.71
CA SER A 131 -2.74 7.70 8.36
C SER A 131 -3.31 6.93 9.56
N ILE A 132 -3.79 7.65 10.56
CA ILE A 132 -4.45 7.08 11.74
C ILE A 132 -5.95 7.04 11.47
N VAL A 133 -6.54 5.85 11.58
CA VAL A 133 -7.93 5.58 11.23
C VAL A 133 -8.62 4.91 12.42
N SER A 134 -9.86 5.31 12.68
CA SER A 134 -10.76 4.56 13.55
C SER A 134 -11.86 3.87 12.73
N VAL A 135 -12.06 2.59 12.98
CA VAL A 135 -13.12 1.80 12.33
C VAL A 135 -14.06 1.29 13.40
N THR A 136 -15.36 1.51 13.19
CA THR A 136 -16.43 0.95 14.01
C THR A 136 -17.13 -0.15 13.25
N VAL A 137 -17.17 -1.35 13.82
CA VAL A 137 -17.73 -2.56 13.21
C VAL A 137 -18.80 -3.16 14.12
N THR A 138 -19.85 -3.74 13.52
CA THR A 138 -20.79 -4.59 14.24
C THR A 138 -20.20 -5.96 14.52
N ASP A 139 -20.20 -6.34 15.79
CA ASP A 139 -19.79 -7.65 16.27
C ASP A 139 -20.93 -8.23 17.13
N PRO A 140 -21.56 -9.35 16.72
CA PRO A 140 -22.66 -9.96 17.47
C PRO A 140 -22.25 -10.45 18.87
N TYR A 141 -20.96 -10.69 19.12
CA TYR A 141 -20.46 -11.18 20.40
C TYR A 141 -20.00 -10.07 21.35
N SER A 142 -19.94 -8.82 20.88
CA SER A 142 -19.60 -7.67 21.71
C SER A 142 -20.78 -7.27 22.61
N PRO A 143 -20.53 -6.90 23.89
CA PRO A 143 -21.60 -6.48 24.80
C PRO A 143 -22.40 -5.27 24.26
N THR A 144 -21.73 -4.36 23.56
CA THR A 144 -22.33 -3.16 22.95
C THR A 144 -22.77 -3.39 21.50
N LYS A 145 -22.58 -4.60 20.95
CA LYS A 145 -22.69 -4.95 19.52
C LYS A 145 -21.78 -4.17 18.56
N GLU A 146 -21.24 -3.04 18.99
CA GLU A 146 -20.31 -2.21 18.23
C GLU A 146 -18.92 -2.28 18.84
N ASN A 147 -17.91 -2.46 17.99
CA ASN A 147 -16.51 -2.47 18.36
C ASN A 147 -15.77 -1.39 17.57
N ARG A 148 -15.14 -0.46 18.29
CA ARG A 148 -14.29 0.58 17.72
C ARG A 148 -12.82 0.19 17.87
N PHE A 149 -12.06 0.26 16.78
CA PHE A 149 -10.61 0.06 16.79
C PHE A 149 -9.90 1.26 16.16
N VAL A 150 -8.90 1.79 16.86
CA VAL A 150 -8.05 2.89 16.38
C VAL A 150 -6.66 2.34 16.10
N GLY A 151 -6.08 2.70 14.96
CA GLY A 151 -4.71 2.32 14.64
C GLY A 151 -4.16 3.01 13.41
N ILE A 152 -2.86 2.84 13.17
CA ILE A 152 -2.19 3.29 11.95
C ILE A 152 -2.47 2.31 10.82
N CYS A 153 -2.79 2.84 9.64
CA CYS A 153 -2.90 2.03 8.43
C CYS A 153 -1.50 1.65 7.94
N ILE A 154 -1.15 0.38 8.06
CA ILE A 154 0.19 -0.10 7.67
C ILE A 154 0.27 -0.53 6.21
N GLN A 155 -0.86 -0.91 5.62
CA GLN A 155 -0.90 -1.48 4.28
C GLN A 155 -2.32 -1.40 3.72
N ARG A 156 -2.42 -1.08 2.42
CA ARG A 156 -3.64 -1.15 1.61
C ARG A 156 -3.37 -2.10 0.45
N GLN A 157 -4.19 -3.12 0.30
CA GLN A 157 -3.97 -4.22 -0.63
C GLN A 157 -5.25 -4.54 -1.40
N PHE A 158 -5.08 -5.26 -2.51
CA PHE A 158 -6.15 -5.69 -3.41
C PHE A 158 -6.88 -4.52 -4.06
N SER A 159 -7.80 -4.86 -4.96
CA SER A 159 -8.57 -3.93 -5.80
C SER A 159 -10.04 -4.34 -5.81
N GLY A 160 -10.92 -3.42 -6.17
CA GLY A 160 -12.36 -3.66 -6.27
C GLY A 160 -13.01 -3.90 -4.90
N LEU A 161 -14.05 -4.75 -4.89
CA LEU A 161 -14.80 -5.10 -3.67
C LEU A 161 -13.93 -5.78 -2.60
N SER A 162 -12.87 -6.46 -3.01
CA SER A 162 -11.94 -7.15 -2.11
C SER A 162 -10.81 -6.25 -1.61
N HIS A 163 -10.88 -4.93 -1.79
CA HIS A 163 -9.87 -4.01 -1.27
C HIS A 163 -9.83 -4.09 0.26
N THR A 164 -8.63 -4.31 0.81
CA THR A 164 -8.42 -4.51 2.24
C THR A 164 -7.38 -3.54 2.77
N PHE A 165 -7.50 -3.15 4.03
CA PHE A 165 -6.48 -2.38 4.72
C PHE A 165 -6.23 -2.96 6.10
N THR A 166 -4.97 -2.92 6.53
CA THR A 166 -4.57 -3.44 7.85
C THR A 166 -4.29 -2.28 8.78
N LEU A 167 -4.97 -2.26 9.92
CA LEU A 167 -4.71 -1.33 11.00
C LEU A 167 -3.86 -2.00 12.07
N ARG A 168 -2.89 -1.27 12.61
CA ARG A 168 -2.03 -1.71 13.71
C ARG A 168 -2.13 -0.73 14.88
N ASN A 169 -2.22 -1.27 16.09
CA ASN A 169 -2.06 -0.48 17.32
C ASN A 169 -1.44 -1.36 18.42
N ILE A 170 -0.75 -0.75 19.36
CA ILE A 170 -0.28 -1.42 20.57
C ILE A 170 -1.20 -1.01 21.72
N ILE A 171 -1.97 -1.97 22.22
CA ILE A 171 -2.95 -1.76 23.28
C ILE A 171 -2.49 -2.61 24.48
N TYR A 172 -2.35 -1.98 25.64
CA TYR A 172 -1.85 -2.64 26.87
C TYR A 172 -0.52 -3.40 26.67
N GLY A 173 0.39 -2.84 25.87
CA GLY A 173 1.69 -3.45 25.56
C GLY A 173 1.65 -4.61 24.57
N GLN A 174 0.47 -5.00 24.07
CA GLN A 174 0.30 -6.04 23.06
C GLN A 174 0.05 -5.42 21.69
N GLY A 175 0.83 -5.85 20.69
CA GLY A 175 0.60 -5.46 19.30
C GLY A 175 -0.61 -6.19 18.72
N ILE A 176 -1.60 -5.43 18.27
CA ILE A 176 -2.83 -5.92 17.64
C ILE A 176 -2.87 -5.41 16.20
N GLU A 177 -3.14 -6.32 15.27
CA GLU A 177 -3.37 -6.00 13.87
C GLU A 177 -4.73 -6.54 13.46
N ILE A 178 -5.55 -5.68 12.85
CA ILE A 178 -6.85 -6.07 12.30
C ILE A 178 -6.88 -5.70 10.83
N LYS A 179 -7.17 -6.70 10.00
CA LYS A 179 -7.39 -6.53 8.57
C LYS A 179 -8.87 -6.32 8.31
N TYR A 180 -9.21 -5.19 7.73
CA TYR A 180 -10.58 -4.85 7.34
C TYR A 180 -10.74 -4.92 5.83
N ASP A 181 -11.86 -5.47 5.38
CA ASP A 181 -12.31 -5.35 3.99
C ASP A 181 -13.10 -4.06 3.86
N LEU A 182 -12.69 -3.16 2.97
CA LEU A 182 -13.21 -1.79 2.88
C LEU A 182 -14.73 -1.73 2.64
N TYR A 183 -15.26 -2.70 1.89
CA TYR A 183 -16.66 -2.76 1.48
C TYR A 183 -17.50 -3.72 2.33
N ASN A 184 -16.98 -4.21 3.46
CA ASN A 184 -17.71 -5.12 4.34
C ASN A 184 -19.02 -4.47 4.86
N PRO A 185 -20.18 -5.17 4.81
CA PRO A 185 -21.44 -4.65 5.35
C PRO A 185 -21.41 -4.43 6.87
N ASN A 186 -20.58 -5.15 7.62
CA ASN A 186 -20.48 -5.01 9.08
C ASN A 186 -19.80 -3.71 9.53
N ILE A 187 -19.12 -3.01 8.61
CA ILE A 187 -18.52 -1.71 8.94
C ILE A 187 -19.63 -0.65 8.99
N LEU A 188 -19.77 -0.03 10.15
CA LEU A 188 -20.72 1.06 10.40
C LEU A 188 -20.14 2.40 10.00
N LYS A 189 -18.90 2.67 10.42
CA LYS A 189 -18.24 3.96 10.24
C LYS A 189 -16.73 3.80 10.11
N ILE A 190 -16.15 4.59 9.21
CA ILE A 190 -14.71 4.76 9.07
C ILE A 190 -14.41 6.25 9.25
N GLU A 191 -13.54 6.58 10.19
CA GLU A 191 -13.09 7.95 10.40
C GLU A 191 -11.57 8.02 10.25
N CYS A 192 -11.09 8.95 9.43
CA CYS A 192 -9.67 9.30 9.42
C CYS A 192 -9.45 10.34 10.52
N LEU A 193 -8.73 9.94 11.57
CA LEU A 193 -8.42 10.80 12.71
C LEU A 193 -7.26 11.73 12.40
N LYS A 194 -6.21 11.21 11.76
CA LYS A 194 -5.05 11.99 11.32
C LYS A 194 -4.63 11.55 9.94
N THR A 195 -4.73 12.46 8.98
CA THR A 195 -4.29 12.22 7.60
C THR A 195 -2.81 12.58 7.48
N GLU A 196 -1.97 11.57 7.30
CA GLU A 196 -0.55 11.72 7.00
C GLU A 196 -0.11 10.64 6.01
N LYS A 197 0.88 10.96 5.19
CA LYS A 197 1.60 10.00 4.35
C LYS A 197 2.93 9.64 5.01
N ARG A 198 3.46 8.46 4.71
CA ARG A 198 4.84 8.07 5.04
C ARG A 198 5.66 7.93 3.77
N LEU A 199 6.97 7.84 3.92
CA LEU A 199 7.91 7.67 2.80
C LEU A 199 7.71 6.36 2.03
N ASP A 200 7.20 5.34 2.72
CA ASP A 200 7.07 3.99 2.20
C ASP A 200 5.61 3.67 1.85
N PRO A 201 5.36 2.87 0.81
CA PRO A 201 4.01 2.44 0.45
C PRO A 201 3.43 1.41 1.43
N GLU A 202 4.27 0.76 2.23
CA GLU A 202 3.88 -0.24 3.23
C GLU A 202 4.75 -0.14 4.48
N LEU A 203 4.14 -0.23 5.66
CA LEU A 203 4.78 -0.06 6.97
C LEU A 203 4.86 -1.37 7.76
N LEU A 204 5.05 -2.50 7.07
CA LEU A 204 5.10 -3.83 7.69
C LEU A 204 6.26 -3.96 8.70
N TYR A 205 7.31 -3.16 8.55
CA TYR A 205 8.45 -3.12 9.46
C TYR A 205 8.11 -2.58 10.86
N LEU A 206 6.96 -1.92 11.06
CA LEU A 206 6.49 -1.48 12.37
C LEU A 206 6.31 -2.63 13.37
N ARG A 207 6.24 -3.89 12.90
CA ARG A 207 6.24 -5.09 13.73
C ARG A 207 7.56 -5.30 14.48
N ASP A 208 8.67 -4.91 13.86
CA ASP A 208 10.03 -5.07 14.38
C ASP A 208 10.61 -3.75 14.93
N CYS A 209 9.82 -2.67 14.96
CA CYS A 209 10.19 -1.36 15.49
C CYS A 209 9.85 -1.22 16.99
N PRO A 210 10.43 -0.22 17.69
CA PRO A 210 10.01 0.13 19.03
C PRO A 210 8.50 0.42 19.09
N PRO A 211 7.85 0.08 20.21
CA PRO A 211 6.40 0.19 20.33
C PRO A 211 5.90 1.63 20.20
N GLU A 212 6.72 2.62 20.56
CA GLU A 212 6.38 4.06 20.51
C GLU A 212 5.80 4.51 19.16
N PHE A 213 6.30 3.98 18.04
CA PHE A 213 5.85 4.36 16.70
C PHE A 213 4.54 3.71 16.26
N SER A 214 4.06 2.74 17.04
CA SER A 214 2.86 1.96 16.76
C SER A 214 1.78 2.11 17.84
N THR A 215 2.08 2.82 18.93
CA THR A 215 1.15 3.06 20.04
C THR A 215 0.38 4.36 19.79
N PHE A 216 -0.95 4.25 19.72
CA PHE A 216 -1.84 5.40 19.56
C PHE A 216 -2.96 5.35 20.61
N PRO A 217 -3.38 6.51 21.16
CA PRO A 217 -4.48 6.55 22.12
C PRO A 217 -5.80 6.12 21.46
N LEU A 218 -6.59 5.31 22.17
CA LEU A 218 -7.89 4.81 21.67
C LEU A 218 -8.93 5.92 21.53
N ASP A 219 -8.85 6.93 22.40
CA ASP A 219 -9.76 8.06 22.43
C ASP A 219 -9.21 9.26 21.66
N MET A 220 -8.37 9.01 20.66
CA MET A 220 -7.81 10.07 19.81
C MET A 220 -8.93 10.82 19.08
N GLU A 221 -8.92 12.14 19.19
CA GLU A 221 -9.80 13.03 18.43
C GLU A 221 -9.32 13.24 17.00
N LYS A 222 -10.24 13.64 16.12
CA LYS A 222 -9.94 13.94 14.73
C LYS A 222 -9.18 15.26 14.61
N VAL A 223 -7.95 15.19 14.13
CA VAL A 223 -7.13 16.35 13.76
C VAL A 223 -7.61 16.89 12.42
N PRO A 224 -8.00 18.18 12.32
CA PRO A 224 -8.46 18.76 11.07
C PRO A 224 -7.31 18.80 10.06
N ALA A 225 -7.56 18.30 8.84
CA ALA A 225 -6.59 18.41 7.75
C ALA A 225 -6.49 19.88 7.28
N PRO A 226 -5.29 20.38 6.93
CA PRO A 226 -5.13 21.72 6.39
C PRO A 226 -5.88 21.84 5.06
N LYS A 227 -6.89 22.73 5.01
CA LYS A 227 -7.68 22.97 3.79
C LYS A 227 -6.80 23.58 2.70
N GLY A 228 -6.86 23.05 1.48
CA GLY A 228 -6.19 23.60 0.30
C GLY A 228 -4.69 23.32 0.19
N LYS A 229 -4.11 22.49 1.09
CA LYS A 229 -2.73 22.02 0.98
C LYS A 229 -2.69 20.54 0.64
N ASP A 230 -1.63 20.12 -0.04
CA ASP A 230 -1.34 18.71 -0.23
C ASP A 230 -1.19 17.98 1.11
N VAL A 231 -1.51 16.69 1.11
CA VAL A 231 -1.43 15.85 2.30
C VAL A 231 0.01 15.82 2.81
N PRO A 232 0.25 16.13 4.10
CA PRO A 232 1.60 16.20 4.63
C PRO A 232 2.28 14.83 4.62
N ILE A 233 3.52 14.79 4.13
CA ILE A 233 4.38 13.60 4.19
C ILE A 233 5.21 13.68 5.47
N ASN A 234 5.13 12.62 6.26
CA ASN A 234 5.88 12.45 7.49
C ASN A 234 7.18 11.69 7.19
N ASP A 235 8.29 12.42 7.15
CA ASP A 235 9.62 11.92 6.80
C ASP A 235 10.37 11.25 7.98
N VAL A 236 9.69 11.03 9.10
CA VAL A 236 10.29 10.38 10.28
C VAL A 236 10.78 8.99 9.91
N LYS A 237 12.09 8.79 10.07
CA LYS A 237 12.74 7.51 9.89
C LYS A 237 12.80 6.75 11.20
N ILE A 238 12.37 5.49 11.18
CA ILE A 238 12.13 4.69 12.36
C ILE A 238 13.28 3.69 12.57
N PRO A 239 13.89 3.62 13.77
CA PRO A 239 14.90 2.61 14.06
C PRO A 239 14.27 1.23 14.26
N LEU A 240 14.93 0.16 13.83
CA LEU A 240 14.50 -1.21 14.16
C LEU A 240 14.89 -1.60 15.60
N ASN A 241 14.24 -2.62 16.17
CA ASN A 241 14.70 -3.28 17.38
C ASN A 241 15.95 -4.14 17.12
N LYS A 242 16.51 -4.76 18.17
CA LYS A 242 17.56 -5.77 17.99
C LYS A 242 16.97 -7.02 17.32
N PRO A 243 17.73 -7.73 16.47
CA PRO A 243 17.28 -8.98 15.86
C PRO A 243 17.02 -10.08 16.91
N PRO A 244 16.23 -11.13 16.59
CA PRO A 244 15.68 -11.47 15.27
C PRO A 244 14.45 -10.64 14.86
N TRP A 245 14.38 -10.31 13.57
CA TRP A 245 13.24 -9.64 12.93
C TRP A 245 12.37 -10.64 12.16
N LEU A 246 11.13 -10.28 11.88
CA LEU A 246 10.20 -11.10 11.09
C LEU A 246 10.65 -11.24 9.64
N GLU A 247 11.08 -10.14 9.04
CA GLU A 247 11.60 -10.12 7.67
C GLU A 247 13.05 -9.63 7.63
N ARG A 248 13.70 -9.92 6.51
CA ARG A 248 15.04 -9.42 6.21
C ARG A 248 14.94 -8.03 5.60
N TRP A 249 14.55 -7.06 6.43
CA TRP A 249 14.40 -5.66 6.05
C TRP A 249 15.67 -5.08 5.43
N GLU A 250 16.85 -5.60 5.79
CA GLU A 250 18.12 -5.18 5.21
C GLU A 250 18.24 -5.42 3.70
N ARG A 251 17.40 -6.29 3.12
CA ARG A 251 17.39 -6.61 1.68
C ARG A 251 16.40 -5.76 0.90
N ARG A 252 15.46 -5.10 1.57
CA ARG A 252 14.44 -4.25 0.96
C ARG A 252 14.94 -2.82 0.86
N LYS A 253 15.64 -2.54 -0.26
CA LYS A 253 16.17 -1.20 -0.57
C LYS A 253 15.11 -0.20 -1.03
N ASP A 254 13.94 -0.69 -1.40
CA ASP A 254 12.78 0.11 -1.75
C ASP A 254 12.21 0.90 -0.57
N LEU A 255 12.50 0.46 0.67
CA LEU A 255 12.09 1.14 1.89
C LEU A 255 13.07 2.24 2.29
N LYS A 256 12.54 3.47 2.46
CA LYS A 256 13.27 4.68 2.85
C LYS A 256 13.00 5.10 4.31
N GLY A 257 11.92 4.60 4.92
CA GLY A 257 11.49 4.98 6.27
C GLY A 257 12.19 4.27 7.41
N ILE A 258 13.15 3.37 7.15
CA ILE A 258 13.89 2.62 8.18
C ILE A 258 15.27 3.25 8.42
N THR A 259 15.69 3.31 9.68
CA THR A 259 17.06 3.69 10.08
C THR A 259 17.73 2.63 10.96
N GLY A 260 19.06 2.70 11.06
CA GLY A 260 19.82 1.92 12.05
C GLY A 260 20.20 0.50 11.64
N ASN A 261 19.97 0.12 10.38
CA ASN A 261 20.39 -1.17 9.84
C ASN A 261 21.93 -1.31 9.85
N ASP A 262 22.65 -0.29 9.40
CA ASP A 262 24.08 -0.43 9.08
C ASP A 262 25.00 -0.67 10.28
N ARG A 263 24.67 -0.12 11.46
CA ARG A 263 25.47 -0.36 12.67
C ARG A 263 25.23 -1.73 13.28
N ARG A 264 24.04 -2.31 13.08
CA ARG A 264 23.61 -3.56 13.73
C ARG A 264 23.85 -4.80 12.87
N LEU A 265 24.01 -4.63 11.56
CA LEU A 265 24.26 -5.71 10.62
C LEU A 265 25.71 -6.17 10.62
N THR A 266 25.91 -7.48 10.70
CA THR A 266 27.22 -8.11 10.48
C THR A 266 27.70 -7.91 9.04
N TYR A 267 29.02 -7.93 8.82
CA TYR A 267 29.60 -7.86 7.47
C TYR A 267 29.01 -8.90 6.51
N ARG A 268 28.79 -10.13 6.99
CA ARG A 268 28.16 -11.20 6.20
C ARG A 268 26.74 -10.86 5.77
N GLN A 269 25.94 -10.23 6.65
CA GLN A 269 24.58 -9.79 6.31
C GLN A 269 24.61 -8.64 5.30
N LYS A 270 25.47 -7.64 5.50
CA LYS A 270 25.66 -6.54 4.53
C LYS A 270 26.04 -7.05 3.15
N LYS A 271 27.05 -7.94 3.07
CA LYS A 271 27.47 -8.56 1.81
C LYS A 271 26.32 -9.32 1.13
N ARG A 272 25.52 -10.07 1.90
CA ARG A 272 24.34 -10.79 1.35
C ARG A 272 23.21 -9.86 0.92
N ALA A 273 23.02 -8.74 1.62
CA ALA A 273 22.06 -7.73 1.21
C ALA A 273 22.46 -7.17 -0.15
N VAL A 274 23.75 -6.77 -0.30
CA VAL A 274 24.30 -6.29 -1.57
C VAL A 274 24.15 -7.30 -2.70
N LEU A 275 24.47 -8.56 -2.45
CA LEU A 275 24.29 -9.63 -3.45
C LEU A 275 22.83 -9.92 -3.81
N SER A 276 21.87 -9.55 -2.95
CA SER A 276 20.45 -9.74 -3.20
C SER A 276 19.83 -8.61 -4.01
N GLU A 277 20.57 -7.52 -4.23
CA GLU A 277 20.10 -6.37 -4.97
C GLU A 277 19.85 -6.72 -6.43
N LYS A 278 18.85 -6.08 -7.00
CA LYS A 278 18.42 -6.28 -8.38
C LYS A 278 18.39 -4.92 -9.08
N PRO A 279 19.55 -4.30 -9.36
CA PRO A 279 19.61 -2.97 -9.97
C PRO A 279 18.89 -2.90 -11.33
N TRP A 280 18.84 -4.01 -12.07
CA TRP A 280 18.13 -4.09 -13.34
C TRP A 280 16.61 -3.93 -13.24
N LEU A 281 16.00 -4.03 -12.04
CA LEU A 281 14.55 -3.83 -11.88
C LEU A 281 14.14 -2.36 -12.03
N GLU A 282 15.04 -1.41 -11.74
CA GLU A 282 14.76 0.02 -11.91
C GLU A 282 14.56 0.39 -13.39
N ASN A 283 15.28 -0.30 -14.27
CA ASN A 283 15.24 -0.09 -15.72
C ASN A 283 14.48 -1.20 -16.48
N ASP A 284 13.65 -1.99 -15.80
CA ASP A 284 12.85 -3.04 -16.44
C ASP A 284 11.56 -2.46 -17.03
N ILE A 285 11.66 -1.92 -18.25
CA ILE A 285 10.55 -1.30 -18.99
C ILE A 285 9.38 -2.28 -19.17
N MET A 286 9.65 -3.59 -19.31
CA MET A 286 8.59 -4.60 -19.46
C MET A 286 7.85 -4.84 -18.15
N LEU A 287 8.53 -4.74 -17.00
CA LEU A 287 7.89 -4.78 -15.70
C LEU A 287 7.07 -3.52 -15.44
N GLU A 288 7.58 -2.35 -15.82
CA GLU A 288 6.84 -1.09 -15.79
C GLU A 288 5.56 -1.18 -16.63
N TYR A 289 5.67 -1.56 -17.90
CA TYR A 289 4.53 -1.75 -18.80
C TYR A 289 3.46 -2.70 -18.23
N ARG A 290 3.89 -3.79 -17.57
CA ARG A 290 2.99 -4.76 -16.94
C ARG A 290 2.32 -4.21 -15.69
N ARG A 291 2.97 -3.32 -14.95
CA ARG A 291 2.45 -2.73 -13.71
C ARG A 291 1.56 -1.52 -13.98
N SER A 292 1.94 -0.72 -14.98
CA SER A 292 1.22 0.48 -15.38
C SER A 292 -0.12 0.12 -16.02
N LEU A 293 -1.15 0.86 -15.62
CA LEU A 293 -2.38 0.96 -16.41
C LEU A 293 -2.16 1.99 -17.50
N ARG A 294 -2.85 1.85 -18.64
CA ARG A 294 -2.82 2.86 -19.69
C ARG A 294 -3.41 4.16 -19.14
N ASP A 295 -2.80 5.29 -19.44
CA ASP A 295 -3.25 6.59 -18.90
C ASP A 295 -4.70 6.89 -19.27
N ASP A 296 -5.13 6.54 -20.49
CA ASP A 296 -6.51 6.68 -20.97
C ASP A 296 -7.50 5.88 -20.10
N GLU A 297 -7.11 4.67 -19.65
CA GLU A 297 -7.94 3.84 -18.77
C GLU A 297 -8.08 4.47 -17.39
N VAL A 298 -6.98 5.00 -16.85
CA VAL A 298 -6.99 5.66 -15.54
C VAL A 298 -7.81 6.94 -15.60
N GLN A 299 -7.69 7.73 -16.67
CA GLN A 299 -8.50 8.92 -16.90
C GLN A 299 -9.99 8.58 -17.03
N HIS A 300 -10.34 7.50 -17.74
CA HIS A 300 -11.72 7.04 -17.82
C HIS A 300 -12.28 6.66 -16.43
N ILE A 301 -11.53 5.86 -15.66
CA ILE A 301 -11.93 5.46 -14.31
C ILE A 301 -12.05 6.69 -13.40
N LYS A 302 -11.08 7.60 -13.46
CA LYS A 302 -11.09 8.88 -12.73
C LYS A 302 -12.35 9.67 -13.04
N GLY A 303 -12.67 9.88 -14.31
CA GLY A 303 -13.87 10.61 -14.72
C GLY A 303 -15.18 9.96 -14.27
N VAL A 304 -15.25 8.62 -14.22
CA VAL A 304 -16.43 7.91 -13.68
C VAL A 304 -16.56 8.12 -12.16
N VAL A 305 -15.43 8.04 -11.43
CA VAL A 305 -15.40 8.23 -9.97
C VAL A 305 -15.69 9.67 -9.58
N GLU A 306 -15.12 10.65 -10.27
CA GLU A 306 -15.35 12.08 -10.03
C GLU A 306 -16.81 12.46 -10.26
N LYS A 307 -17.41 12.03 -11.38
CA LYS A 307 -18.86 12.21 -11.63
C LYS A 307 -19.74 11.63 -10.52
N PHE A 308 -19.34 10.49 -9.96
CA PHE A 308 -20.05 9.91 -8.82
C PHE A 308 -19.89 10.77 -7.56
N LEU A 309 -18.66 11.19 -7.23
CA LEU A 309 -18.38 12.00 -6.05
C LEU A 309 -19.07 13.38 -6.11
N GLU A 310 -19.05 14.05 -7.25
CA GLU A 310 -19.76 15.31 -7.48
C GLU A 310 -21.27 15.16 -7.23
N ARG A 311 -21.86 14.06 -7.70
CA ARG A 311 -23.29 13.77 -7.47
C ARG A 311 -23.59 13.57 -5.98
N GLU A 312 -22.72 12.87 -5.27
CA GLU A 312 -22.89 12.65 -3.82
C GLU A 312 -22.65 13.93 -3.01
N GLN A 313 -21.72 14.80 -3.42
CA GLN A 313 -21.54 16.12 -2.82
C GLN A 313 -22.79 16.98 -2.99
N ARG A 314 -23.34 17.06 -4.21
CA ARG A 314 -24.57 17.81 -4.47
C ARG A 314 -25.75 17.30 -3.64
N ARG A 315 -25.91 15.98 -3.52
CA ARG A 315 -26.93 15.36 -2.65
C ARG A 315 -26.78 15.76 -1.19
N LYS A 316 -25.55 15.83 -0.68
CA LYS A 316 -25.28 16.28 0.69
C LYS A 316 -25.59 17.76 0.87
N GLU A 317 -25.18 18.61 -0.08
CA GLU A 317 -25.48 20.04 -0.05
C GLU A 317 -26.98 20.33 -0.15
N GLU A 318 -27.72 19.58 -0.98
CA GLU A 318 -29.18 19.65 -1.09
C GLU A 318 -29.82 19.24 0.26
N ALA A 319 -29.41 18.12 0.85
CA ALA A 319 -29.92 17.69 2.16
C ALA A 319 -29.57 18.67 3.30
N GLU A 320 -28.38 19.27 3.28
CA GLU A 320 -27.98 20.29 4.27
C GLU A 320 -28.82 21.56 4.15
N LYS A 321 -29.20 21.97 2.93
CA LYS A 321 -30.10 23.11 2.70
C LYS A 321 -31.52 22.82 3.18
N GLU A 322 -32.06 21.64 2.87
CA GLU A 322 -33.39 21.22 3.33
C GLU A 322 -33.47 21.24 4.88
N MET A 323 -32.46 20.69 5.55
CA MET A 323 -32.38 20.70 7.02
C MET A 323 -32.27 22.12 7.60
N ALA A 324 -31.60 23.05 6.90
CA ALA A 324 -31.47 24.44 7.31
C ALA A 324 -32.75 25.26 7.10
N GLU A 325 -33.57 24.90 6.11
CA GLU A 325 -34.88 25.53 5.87
C GLU A 325 -35.96 25.07 6.88
N GLU A 326 -35.82 23.85 7.42
CA GLU A 326 -36.71 23.31 8.45
C GLU A 326 -36.41 23.78 9.89
N SER A 327 -35.24 24.41 10.11
CA SER A 327 -34.73 24.84 11.44
C SER A 327 -35.05 26.29 11.76
#